data_AF-A0A3D3W6S8-F1
#
_entry.id   AF-A0A3D3W6S8-F1
#
_cell.length_a   1.000
_cell.length_b   1.000
_cell.length_c   1.000
_cell.angle_alpha   90.00
_cell.angle_beta   90.00
_cell.angle_gamma   90.00
#
_symmetry.space_group_name_H-M   'P 1'
#
loop_
_entity.id
_entity.type
_entity.pdbx_description
1 polymer ?
#
loop_
_entity_poly.entity_id
_entity_poly.type
_entity_poly.pdbx_seq_one_letter_code
_entity_poly.pdbx_strand_id
1 'polypeptide(L)'
;MPSLPCFVARTALLTVCCLSLLTGVTSAQSTRISRSDIDRSRPLPTGGLGTREELRPLSSTARSRTSDYSKIDRRAVATLLRDALDESGRLYAALDADYRRNPQLRSLLADLGRLRAQTNSLNQDLAAGVDLNLIVEDFRAADADWRIFSTRMSQTRGLSTPTQQSFARVDQLDRQIGKLFQVAPTLDRRTLLQQLSSLENSLLFLTDELARDPAVSTQIISSGRKLQQRISRVVTMVVDEYDYERIVNEYNGFDQSLAALMPQLTSIRNPYIERTIQRLYTANDLVHELLWMENTTSKAELKRMADALMQDVDQFYLRTGLVLLLGFKDPARALSTASDFYGTVQNFHDLLERGEADNKVAESYGYVEEEGRRFLAAFRQTKSQAAVAVLQEIEDDIATIRRELNLGDSAPVSQQKLRTVAASLEDLADQLDMDIRQWLNSERPAYRTEAATASTTFLKRAQQLHRRVDTESRPTELLREVDAVFADWQNLYSMMERCRTADRSTLAWRARLINDVLVDLDTQLRP
;
A
#
# COMPACT_ATOMS: atom_id res chain seq x y z
N MET A 1 69.83 13.34 16.67
CA MET A 1 69.16 13.42 17.99
C MET A 1 67.90 12.57 17.91
N PRO A 2 67.77 11.51 18.71
CA PRO A 2 67.25 10.25 18.19
C PRO A 2 66.07 9.66 18.99
N SER A 3 65.41 8.69 18.34
CA SER A 3 64.89 7.41 18.87
C SER A 3 64.05 7.36 20.17
N LEU A 4 62.83 6.79 20.05
CA LEU A 4 62.35 5.51 20.66
C LEU A 4 63.18 4.90 21.83
N PRO A 5 62.69 3.87 22.55
CA PRO A 5 61.35 3.52 23.10
C PRO A 5 61.49 2.97 24.56
N CYS A 6 60.46 2.33 25.13
CA CYS A 6 60.52 1.05 25.89
C CYS A 6 59.26 0.88 26.77
N PHE A 7 58.42 -0.14 26.58
CA PHE A 7 58.56 -1.54 27.00
C PHE A 7 58.50 -1.78 28.54
N VAL A 8 57.35 -2.32 28.96
CA VAL A 8 57.19 -3.59 29.70
C VAL A 8 57.33 -3.66 31.23
N ALA A 9 56.32 -4.37 31.79
CA ALA A 9 56.32 -5.20 33.00
C ALA A 9 56.31 -4.45 34.35
N ARG A 10 55.72 -4.95 35.43
CA ARG A 10 54.87 -6.12 35.73
C ARG A 10 54.38 -5.87 37.16
N THR A 11 53.11 -6.14 37.43
CA THR A 11 52.58 -6.82 38.62
C THR A 11 53.47 -6.99 39.87
N ALA A 12 53.01 -6.47 41.02
CA ALA A 12 52.88 -7.19 42.30
C ALA A 12 52.08 -6.30 43.29
N LEU A 13 50.85 -6.66 43.69
CA LEU A 13 50.51 -7.49 44.87
C LEU A 13 51.03 -6.85 46.17
N LEU A 14 50.19 -6.29 47.04
CA LEU A 14 49.45 -6.93 48.15
C LEU A 14 49.07 -5.72 49.06
N THR A 15 47.93 -5.57 49.74
CA THR A 15 47.42 -6.30 50.93
C THR A 15 46.23 -5.42 51.37
N VAL A 16 44.96 -5.84 51.22
CA VAL A 16 44.16 -6.64 52.17
C VAL A 16 43.63 -5.85 53.37
N CYS A 17 42.28 -5.80 53.43
CA CYS A 17 41.39 -5.70 54.60
C CYS A 17 41.30 -4.35 55.34
N CYS A 18 40.12 -3.87 55.78
CA CYS A 18 38.78 -4.44 55.81
C CYS A 18 37.78 -3.37 56.30
N LEU A 19 36.48 -3.65 56.09
CA LEU A 19 35.29 -3.15 56.79
C LEU A 19 34.87 -1.69 56.44
N SER A 20 33.63 -1.36 56.08
CA SER A 20 32.38 -2.13 56.14
C SER A 20 31.22 -1.31 55.57
N LEU A 21 30.34 -2.01 54.84
CA LEU A 21 28.86 -1.94 54.91
C LEU A 21 28.08 -0.82 54.17
N LEU A 22 27.30 -1.32 53.21
CA LEU A 22 25.88 -1.03 52.92
C LEU A 22 25.52 0.23 52.11
N THR A 23 25.43 0.07 50.79
CA THR A 23 24.17 0.28 50.05
C THR A 23 24.16 -0.64 48.84
N GLY A 24 23.27 -1.64 48.85
CA GLY A 24 22.97 -2.47 47.69
C GLY A 24 22.13 -1.67 46.70
N VAL A 25 22.72 -1.28 45.57
CA VAL A 25 21.98 -0.96 44.35
C VAL A 25 22.30 -2.09 43.39
N THR A 26 21.34 -3.00 43.22
CA THR A 26 21.35 -3.93 42.10
C THR A 26 21.27 -3.11 40.81
N SER A 27 22.40 -2.95 40.14
CA SER A 27 22.45 -2.49 38.77
C SER A 27 21.70 -3.51 37.90
N ALA A 28 20.49 -3.14 37.46
CA ALA A 28 19.82 -3.85 36.38
C ALA A 28 20.75 -3.79 35.16
N GLN A 29 21.22 -4.96 34.73
CA GLN A 29 21.97 -5.12 33.49
C GLN A 29 21.13 -4.55 32.35
N SER A 30 21.62 -3.47 31.75
CA SER A 30 21.18 -3.03 30.44
C SER A 30 21.50 -4.14 29.45
N THR A 31 20.55 -5.02 29.17
CA THR A 31 20.61 -5.95 28.06
C THR A 31 20.73 -5.14 26.79
N ARG A 32 21.95 -5.07 26.27
CA ARG A 32 22.25 -4.67 24.90
C ARG A 32 21.51 -5.64 23.99
N ILE A 33 20.35 -5.25 23.49
CA ILE A 33 19.63 -5.99 22.45
C ILE A 33 20.50 -5.94 21.20
N SER A 34 21.13 -7.08 20.89
CA SER A 34 21.88 -7.28 19.66
C SER A 34 20.91 -7.43 18.50
N ARG A 35 21.31 -6.96 17.32
CA ARG A 35 20.51 -6.78 16.09
C ARG A 35 19.98 -8.07 15.46
N SER A 36 20.07 -9.22 16.14
CA SER A 36 19.78 -10.56 15.61
C SER A 36 18.52 -11.23 16.17
N ASP A 37 17.90 -10.70 17.22
CA ASP A 37 16.90 -11.48 17.98
C ASP A 37 15.44 -11.02 17.77
N ILE A 38 15.19 -9.95 17.01
CA ILE A 38 13.83 -9.58 16.59
C ILE A 38 13.57 -10.24 15.24
N ASP A 39 13.13 -11.49 15.28
CA ASP A 39 12.66 -12.22 14.10
C ASP A 39 11.31 -11.65 13.65
N ARG A 40 11.33 -10.61 12.81
CA ARG A 40 10.13 -10.00 12.19
C ARG A 40 9.41 -10.93 11.21
N SER A 41 9.99 -12.09 10.90
CA SER A 41 9.34 -13.17 10.14
C SER A 41 8.35 -13.95 11.00
N ARG A 42 8.44 -13.80 12.33
CA ARG A 42 7.54 -14.45 13.26
C ARG A 42 6.15 -13.79 13.14
N PRO A 43 5.07 -14.58 12.97
CA PRO A 43 3.72 -14.06 12.96
C PRO A 43 3.49 -13.17 14.18
N LEU A 44 2.81 -12.02 13.99
CA LEU A 44 2.31 -11.22 15.11
C LEU A 44 1.56 -12.14 16.10
N PRO A 45 1.63 -11.86 17.41
CA PRO A 45 0.97 -12.67 18.44
C PRO A 45 -0.46 -13.03 18.04
N THR A 46 -0.71 -14.34 17.92
CA THR A 46 -1.93 -14.95 17.41
C THR A 46 -2.89 -15.17 18.59
N GLY A 47 -4.03 -14.50 18.58
CA GLY A 47 -4.84 -14.32 19.77
C GLY A 47 -5.53 -15.55 20.31
N GLY A 48 -5.03 -16.01 21.45
CA GLY A 48 -5.80 -16.73 22.47
C GLY A 48 -6.75 -15.83 23.26
N LEU A 49 -7.27 -14.75 22.64
CA LEU A 49 -8.05 -13.66 23.24
C LEU A 49 -9.56 -13.72 22.94
N GLY A 50 -10.08 -14.90 22.58
CA GLY A 50 -11.51 -15.12 22.34
C GLY A 50 -11.82 -15.36 20.88
N THR A 51 -12.89 -16.10 20.63
CA THR A 51 -13.44 -16.36 19.30
C THR A 51 -14.14 -15.11 18.76
N ARG A 52 -14.04 -14.85 17.45
CA ARG A 52 -14.63 -13.69 16.76
C ARG A 52 -16.13 -13.48 16.99
N GLU A 53 -16.84 -14.51 17.45
CA GLU A 53 -18.26 -14.48 17.83
C GLU A 53 -18.53 -13.56 19.04
N GLU A 54 -17.56 -13.43 19.96
CA GLU A 54 -17.67 -12.54 21.14
C GLU A 54 -17.40 -11.05 20.80
N LEU A 55 -16.88 -10.76 19.59
CA LEU A 55 -16.21 -9.49 19.25
C LEU A 55 -16.98 -8.59 18.26
N ARG A 56 -18.12 -9.02 17.72
CA ARG A 56 -18.88 -8.23 16.71
C ARG A 56 -19.83 -7.23 17.39
N PRO A 57 -19.74 -5.91 17.10
CA PRO A 57 -20.92 -5.06 17.22
C PRO A 57 -21.95 -5.57 16.21
N LEU A 58 -23.19 -5.78 16.67
CA LEU A 58 -24.36 -6.19 15.88
C LEU A 58 -24.58 -5.19 14.73
N SER A 59 -23.84 -5.36 13.64
CA SER A 59 -23.97 -4.55 12.43
C SER A 59 -24.98 -5.24 11.53
N SER A 60 -25.96 -4.47 11.09
CA SER A 60 -27.14 -4.87 10.35
C SER A 60 -26.88 -5.99 9.36
N THR A 61 -27.61 -7.08 9.55
CA THR A 61 -27.83 -8.16 8.59
C THR A 61 -27.93 -7.64 7.16
N ALA A 62 -26.84 -7.73 6.40
CA ALA A 62 -26.96 -8.04 4.99
C ALA A 62 -27.66 -9.40 4.95
N ARG A 63 -28.79 -9.49 4.25
CA ARG A 63 -29.50 -10.75 4.04
C ARG A 63 -28.66 -11.64 3.14
N SER A 64 -27.57 -12.21 3.68
CA SER A 64 -26.97 -13.38 3.06
C SER A 64 -28.07 -14.42 3.00
N ARG A 65 -28.35 -14.95 1.81
CA ARG A 65 -29.11 -16.19 1.65
C ARG A 65 -28.58 -17.16 2.73
N THR A 66 -29.47 -17.68 3.57
CA THR A 66 -29.13 -18.65 4.60
C THR A 66 -28.70 -19.94 3.91
N SER A 67 -27.46 -19.95 3.43
CA SER A 67 -26.79 -21.14 2.91
C SER A 67 -26.55 -22.05 4.08
N ASP A 68 -27.02 -23.29 3.97
CA ASP A 68 -26.85 -24.31 4.99
C ASP A 68 -25.39 -24.80 5.00
N TYR A 69 -24.54 -24.11 5.77
CA TYR A 69 -23.12 -24.46 5.92
C TYR A 69 -22.88 -25.67 6.83
N SER A 70 -23.93 -26.29 7.38
CA SER A 70 -23.80 -27.51 8.22
C SER A 70 -23.23 -28.71 7.45
N LYS A 71 -23.31 -28.68 6.12
CA LYS A 71 -22.82 -29.74 5.22
C LYS A 71 -21.35 -29.53 4.81
N ILE A 72 -20.72 -28.43 5.20
CA ILE A 72 -19.31 -28.16 4.86
C ILE A 72 -18.40 -28.99 5.76
N ASP A 73 -17.49 -29.74 5.15
CA ASP A 73 -16.43 -30.43 5.89
C ASP A 73 -15.39 -29.43 6.43
N ARG A 74 -15.53 -29.07 7.71
CA ARG A 74 -14.59 -28.18 8.42
C ARG A 74 -13.14 -28.65 8.33
N ARG A 75 -12.87 -29.96 8.26
CA ARG A 75 -11.50 -30.49 8.19
C ARG A 75 -10.89 -30.26 6.82
N ALA A 76 -11.67 -30.44 5.76
CA ALA A 76 -11.25 -30.14 4.40
C ALA A 76 -10.92 -28.64 4.25
N VAL A 77 -11.79 -27.76 4.75
CA VAL A 77 -11.55 -26.30 4.76
C VAL A 77 -10.29 -25.93 5.55
N ALA A 78 -10.10 -26.51 6.75
CA ALA A 78 -8.91 -26.25 7.57
C ALA A 78 -7.60 -26.69 6.91
N THR A 79 -7.66 -27.76 6.12
CA THR A 79 -6.49 -28.25 5.38
C THR A 79 -6.15 -27.29 4.25
N LEU A 80 -7.15 -26.87 3.45
CA LEU A 80 -6.92 -25.92 2.36
C LEU A 80 -6.49 -24.53 2.82
N LEU A 81 -7.08 -23.99 3.90
CA LEU A 81 -6.67 -22.70 4.46
C LEU A 81 -5.25 -22.77 5.03
N ARG A 82 -4.83 -23.89 5.61
CA ARG A 82 -3.44 -24.09 6.06
C ARG A 82 -2.49 -24.15 4.86
N ASP A 83 -2.83 -24.92 3.83
CA ASP A 83 -2.04 -25.00 2.60
C ASP A 83 -1.92 -23.63 1.92
N ALA A 84 -2.99 -22.82 1.93
CA ALA A 84 -2.99 -21.46 1.40
C ALA A 84 -2.09 -20.52 2.22
N LEU A 85 -2.08 -20.67 3.56
CA LEU A 85 -1.19 -19.90 4.43
C LEU A 85 0.30 -20.27 4.22
N ASP A 86 0.60 -21.56 4.07
CA ASP A 86 1.96 -22.04 3.81
C ASP A 86 2.45 -21.59 2.42
N GLU A 87 1.61 -21.73 1.40
CA GLU A 87 1.97 -21.34 0.04
C GLU A 87 2.05 -19.82 -0.13
N SER A 88 1.19 -19.04 0.54
CA SER A 88 1.34 -17.58 0.59
C SER A 88 2.62 -17.15 1.31
N GLY A 89 3.12 -17.94 2.26
CA GLY A 89 4.46 -17.78 2.84
C GLY A 89 5.59 -17.99 1.83
N ARG A 90 5.48 -19.01 0.97
CA ARG A 90 6.42 -19.24 -0.14
C ARG A 90 6.36 -18.13 -1.17
N LEU A 91 5.15 -17.71 -1.54
CA LEU A 91 4.93 -16.59 -2.44
C LEU A 91 5.58 -15.31 -1.90
N TYR A 92 5.42 -15.03 -0.59
CA TYR A 92 6.03 -13.87 0.04
C TYR A 92 7.56 -13.93 -0.02
N ALA A 93 8.17 -15.08 0.27
CA ALA A 93 9.62 -15.23 0.19
C ALA A 93 10.16 -15.09 -1.24
N ALA A 94 9.44 -15.62 -2.24
CA ALA A 94 9.79 -15.48 -3.65
C ALA A 94 9.64 -14.03 -4.12
N LEU A 95 8.55 -13.37 -3.73
CA LEU A 95 8.30 -11.97 -4.05
C LEU A 95 9.29 -11.03 -3.35
N ASP A 96 9.74 -11.31 -2.12
CA ASP A 96 10.82 -10.57 -1.44
C ASP A 96 12.15 -10.68 -2.21
N ALA A 97 12.44 -11.85 -2.76
CA ALA A 97 13.63 -12.05 -3.58
C ALA A 97 13.56 -11.27 -4.91
N ASP A 98 12.39 -11.26 -5.55
CA ASP A 98 12.15 -10.45 -6.75
C ASP A 98 12.17 -8.96 -6.43
N TYR A 99 11.63 -8.56 -5.28
CA TYR A 99 11.63 -7.19 -4.79
C TYR A 99 13.05 -6.61 -4.66
N ARG A 100 14.02 -7.41 -4.19
CA ARG A 100 15.42 -6.97 -4.11
C ARG A 100 16.02 -6.63 -5.47
N ARG A 101 15.49 -7.21 -6.55
CA ARG A 101 15.91 -6.94 -7.94
C ARG A 101 15.05 -5.87 -8.58
N ASN A 102 13.78 -5.83 -8.19
CA ASN A 102 12.77 -4.90 -8.66
C ASN A 102 12.05 -4.25 -7.46
N PRO A 103 12.57 -3.13 -6.92
CA PRO A 103 11.98 -2.44 -5.76
C PRO A 103 10.54 -1.95 -5.98
N GLN A 104 10.05 -2.05 -7.22
CA GLN A 104 8.71 -1.63 -7.62
C GLN A 104 7.62 -2.62 -7.15
N LEU A 105 8.02 -3.82 -6.70
CA LEU A 105 7.12 -4.85 -6.17
C LEU A 105 6.71 -4.61 -4.70
N ARG A 106 7.08 -3.46 -4.12
CA ARG A 106 6.83 -3.14 -2.70
C ARG A 106 5.36 -3.19 -2.33
N SER A 107 4.50 -2.57 -3.15
CA SER A 107 3.06 -2.50 -2.90
C SER A 107 2.42 -3.89 -2.91
N LEU A 108 2.85 -4.76 -3.83
CA LEU A 108 2.41 -6.16 -3.89
C LEU A 108 2.86 -6.95 -2.66
N LEU A 109 4.08 -6.72 -2.19
CA LEU A 109 4.59 -7.35 -0.97
C LEU A 109 3.79 -6.90 0.26
N ALA A 110 3.38 -5.64 0.31
CA ALA A 110 2.50 -5.09 1.34
C ALA A 110 1.11 -5.74 1.31
N ASP A 111 0.49 -5.79 0.13
CA ASP A 111 -0.83 -6.39 -0.08
C ASP A 111 -0.83 -7.87 0.30
N LEU A 112 0.20 -8.62 -0.12
CA LEU A 112 0.36 -10.03 0.24
C LEU A 112 0.56 -10.21 1.76
N GLY A 113 1.29 -9.31 2.42
CA GLY A 113 1.44 -9.32 3.87
C GLY A 113 0.11 -9.21 4.61
N ARG A 114 -0.77 -8.30 4.16
CA ARG A 114 -2.12 -8.12 4.70
C ARG A 114 -3.00 -9.35 4.44
N LEU A 115 -3.00 -9.87 3.22
CA LEU A 115 -3.74 -11.08 2.86
C LEU A 115 -3.33 -12.29 3.70
N ARG A 116 -2.02 -12.46 3.93
CA ARG A 116 -1.50 -13.52 4.83
C ARG A 116 -2.00 -13.38 6.26
N ALA A 117 -2.04 -12.16 6.79
CA ALA A 117 -2.57 -11.90 8.13
C ALA A 117 -4.07 -12.27 8.21
N GLN A 118 -4.86 -11.91 7.18
CA GLN A 118 -6.28 -12.28 7.08
C GLN A 118 -6.47 -13.80 6.98
N THR A 119 -5.73 -14.50 6.11
CA THR A 119 -5.79 -15.97 5.99
C THR A 119 -5.39 -16.67 7.29
N ASN A 120 -4.39 -16.13 8.01
CA ASN A 120 -4.00 -16.64 9.32
C ASN A 120 -5.11 -16.45 10.37
N SER A 121 -5.80 -15.31 10.36
CA SER A 121 -6.97 -15.08 11.21
C SER A 121 -8.08 -16.09 10.91
N LEU A 122 -8.38 -16.37 9.63
CA LEU A 122 -9.38 -17.36 9.24
C LEU A 122 -9.03 -18.78 9.72
N ASN A 123 -7.76 -19.16 9.60
CA ASN A 123 -7.26 -20.44 10.12
C ASN A 123 -7.45 -20.56 11.64
N GLN A 124 -7.21 -19.48 12.38
CA GLN A 124 -7.37 -19.45 13.83
C GLN A 124 -8.85 -19.52 14.23
N ASP A 125 -9.70 -18.72 13.59
CA ASP A 125 -11.15 -18.72 13.82
C ASP A 125 -11.73 -20.14 13.59
N LEU A 126 -11.28 -20.80 12.52
CA LEU A 126 -11.70 -22.17 12.23
C LEU A 126 -11.19 -23.18 13.26
N ALA A 127 -9.94 -23.05 13.72
CA ALA A 127 -9.37 -23.92 14.76
C ALA A 127 -10.03 -23.71 16.14
N ALA A 128 -10.45 -22.48 16.43
CA ALA A 128 -11.16 -22.12 17.66
C ALA A 128 -12.65 -22.50 17.63
N GLY A 129 -13.15 -23.02 16.50
CA GLY A 129 -14.51 -23.52 16.37
C GLY A 129 -15.57 -22.44 16.15
N VAL A 130 -15.18 -21.25 15.70
CA VAL A 130 -16.08 -20.13 15.34
C VAL A 130 -17.15 -20.62 14.35
N ASP A 131 -18.35 -20.04 14.43
CA ASP A 131 -19.42 -20.35 13.47
C ASP A 131 -18.97 -20.14 12.02
N LEU A 132 -19.31 -21.10 11.16
CA LEU A 132 -18.95 -21.10 9.74
C LEU A 132 -19.57 -19.92 9.00
N ASN A 133 -20.75 -19.44 9.41
CA ASN A 133 -21.34 -18.24 8.81
C ASN A 133 -20.40 -17.03 8.91
N LEU A 134 -19.75 -16.85 10.06
CA LEU A 134 -18.84 -15.73 10.31
C LEU A 134 -17.57 -15.91 9.48
N ILE A 135 -16.99 -17.12 9.50
CA ILE A 135 -15.80 -17.48 8.72
C ILE A 135 -16.04 -17.25 7.22
N VAL A 136 -17.22 -17.56 6.70
CA VAL A 136 -17.56 -17.35 5.29
C VAL A 136 -17.61 -15.87 4.92
N GLU A 137 -18.21 -15.00 5.75
CA GLU A 137 -18.18 -13.55 5.48
C GLU A 137 -16.77 -12.98 5.50
N ASP A 138 -15.94 -13.50 6.39
CA ASP A 138 -14.55 -13.06 6.52
C ASP A 138 -13.69 -13.59 5.36
N PHE A 139 -13.99 -14.80 4.88
CA PHE A 139 -13.40 -15.37 3.67
C PHE A 139 -13.83 -14.59 2.43
N ARG A 140 -15.08 -14.12 2.32
CA ARG A 140 -15.53 -13.27 1.20
C ARG A 140 -14.73 -11.99 1.08
N ALA A 141 -14.45 -11.33 2.21
CA ALA A 141 -13.59 -10.15 2.23
C ALA A 141 -12.16 -10.50 1.78
N ALA A 142 -11.61 -11.60 2.28
CA ALA A 142 -10.27 -12.06 1.90
C ALA A 142 -10.19 -12.49 0.41
N ASP A 143 -11.22 -13.14 -0.14
CA ASP A 143 -11.32 -13.48 -1.58
C ASP A 143 -11.38 -12.19 -2.41
N ALA A 144 -12.20 -11.21 -2.04
CA ALA A 144 -12.27 -9.93 -2.75
C ALA A 144 -10.89 -9.22 -2.80
N ASP A 145 -10.19 -9.14 -1.67
CA ASP A 145 -8.84 -8.59 -1.58
C ASP A 145 -7.84 -9.44 -2.39
N TRP A 146 -7.96 -10.77 -2.33
CA TRP A 146 -7.10 -11.70 -3.09
C TRP A 146 -7.29 -11.53 -4.59
N ARG A 147 -8.51 -11.31 -5.08
CA ARG A 147 -8.78 -11.08 -6.50
C ARG A 147 -8.13 -9.80 -7.01
N ILE A 148 -8.24 -8.71 -6.25
CA ILE A 148 -7.55 -7.45 -6.56
C ILE A 148 -6.04 -7.69 -6.65
N PHE A 149 -5.47 -8.35 -5.64
CA PHE A 149 -4.06 -8.72 -5.62
C PHE A 149 -3.67 -9.62 -6.81
N SER A 150 -4.50 -10.61 -7.13
CA SER A 150 -4.30 -11.57 -8.21
C SER A 150 -4.27 -10.89 -9.58
N THR A 151 -5.18 -9.93 -9.81
CA THR A 151 -5.20 -9.09 -11.02
C THR A 151 -3.95 -8.21 -11.10
N ARG A 152 -3.53 -7.57 -10.01
CA ARG A 152 -2.28 -6.78 -10.01
C ARG A 152 -1.05 -7.67 -10.26
N MET A 153 -0.98 -8.84 -9.64
CA MET A 153 0.12 -9.80 -9.84
C MET A 153 0.20 -10.33 -11.27
N SER A 154 -0.94 -10.62 -11.92
CA SER A 154 -0.96 -11.10 -13.30
C SER A 154 -0.51 -10.03 -14.30
N GLN A 155 -0.77 -8.76 -14.00
CA GLN A 155 -0.34 -7.61 -14.81
C GLN A 155 1.12 -7.21 -14.56
N THR A 156 1.71 -7.65 -13.46
CA THR A 156 3.06 -7.27 -13.05
C THR A 156 4.13 -7.95 -13.91
N ARG A 157 5.02 -7.15 -14.47
CA ARG A 157 6.11 -7.63 -15.34
C ARG A 157 7.36 -7.98 -14.53
N GLY A 158 8.18 -8.88 -15.07
CA GLY A 158 9.49 -9.21 -14.51
C GLY A 158 9.48 -10.12 -13.27
N LEU A 159 8.35 -10.76 -12.97
CA LEU A 159 8.25 -11.76 -11.91
C LEU A 159 9.05 -13.01 -12.27
N SER A 160 9.73 -13.60 -11.29
CA SER A 160 10.44 -14.85 -11.48
C SER A 160 9.49 -16.04 -11.60
N THR A 161 9.95 -17.12 -12.24
CA THR A 161 9.18 -18.36 -12.37
C THR A 161 8.73 -18.92 -11.01
N PRO A 162 9.55 -18.94 -9.94
CA PRO A 162 9.09 -19.34 -8.61
C PRO A 162 7.91 -18.51 -8.09
N THR A 163 7.97 -17.18 -8.24
CA THR A 163 6.88 -16.28 -7.84
C THR A 163 5.59 -16.58 -8.60
N GLN A 164 5.68 -16.76 -9.92
CA GLN A 164 4.53 -17.11 -10.76
C GLN A 164 3.92 -18.46 -10.41
N GLN A 165 4.75 -19.47 -10.09
CA GLN A 165 4.29 -20.80 -9.70
C GLN A 165 3.56 -20.79 -8.35
N SER A 166 4.14 -20.14 -7.33
CA SER A 166 3.49 -20.01 -6.03
C SER A 166 2.21 -19.18 -6.13
N PHE A 167 2.21 -18.11 -6.93
CA PHE A 167 1.01 -17.31 -7.21
C PHE A 167 -0.12 -18.17 -7.79
N ALA A 168 0.15 -18.93 -8.86
CA ALA A 168 -0.83 -19.80 -9.48
C ALA A 168 -1.38 -20.86 -8.50
N ARG A 169 -0.54 -21.34 -7.58
CA ARG A 169 -0.94 -22.33 -6.58
C ARG A 169 -1.84 -21.74 -5.49
N VAL A 170 -1.54 -20.54 -4.99
CA VAL A 170 -2.44 -19.85 -4.04
C VAL A 170 -3.78 -19.53 -4.70
N ASP A 171 -3.77 -19.07 -5.96
CA ASP A 171 -5.00 -18.80 -6.72
C ASP A 171 -5.87 -20.06 -6.92
N GLN A 172 -5.24 -21.22 -7.13
CA GLN A 172 -5.95 -22.49 -7.16
C GLN A 172 -6.56 -22.86 -5.79
N LEU A 173 -5.83 -22.67 -4.70
CA LEU A 173 -6.29 -22.98 -3.34
C LEU A 173 -7.46 -22.09 -2.93
N ASP A 174 -7.37 -20.79 -3.19
CA ASP A 174 -8.44 -19.82 -2.97
C ASP A 174 -9.74 -20.24 -3.68
N ARG A 175 -9.66 -20.59 -4.97
CA ARG A 175 -10.81 -21.10 -5.74
C ARG A 175 -11.38 -22.41 -5.17
N GLN A 176 -10.54 -23.29 -4.63
CA GLN A 176 -11.01 -24.53 -3.99
C GLN A 176 -11.73 -24.24 -2.67
N ILE A 177 -11.22 -23.30 -1.87
CA ILE A 177 -11.86 -22.86 -0.62
C ILE A 177 -13.21 -22.20 -0.93
N GLY A 178 -13.26 -21.28 -1.91
CA GLY A 178 -14.49 -20.63 -2.35
C GLY A 178 -15.56 -21.62 -2.83
N LYS A 179 -15.16 -22.67 -3.56
CA LYS A 179 -16.07 -23.77 -3.95
C LYS A 179 -16.65 -24.52 -2.75
N LEU A 180 -15.84 -24.80 -1.72
CA LEU A 180 -16.34 -25.46 -0.50
C LEU A 180 -17.31 -24.57 0.27
N PHE A 181 -17.02 -23.28 0.37
CA PHE A 181 -17.91 -22.31 1.01
C PHE A 181 -19.12 -21.93 0.14
N GLN A 182 -19.21 -22.40 -1.10
CA GLN A 182 -20.23 -22.01 -2.08
C GLN A 182 -20.31 -20.47 -2.21
N VAL A 183 -19.16 -19.82 -2.11
CA VAL A 183 -19.02 -18.38 -2.25
C VAL A 183 -18.84 -18.08 -3.73
N ALA A 184 -19.82 -17.36 -4.30
CA ALA A 184 -19.64 -16.70 -5.58
C ALA A 184 -18.65 -15.54 -5.38
N PRO A 185 -17.82 -15.19 -6.40
CA PRO A 185 -16.88 -14.09 -6.28
C PRO A 185 -17.63 -12.80 -5.90
N THR A 186 -17.23 -12.19 -4.78
CA THR A 186 -17.90 -11.03 -4.22
C THR A 186 -17.16 -9.75 -4.58
N LEU A 187 -17.83 -8.83 -5.26
CA LEU A 187 -17.34 -7.47 -5.49
C LEU A 187 -17.40 -6.66 -4.18
N ASP A 188 -16.37 -5.84 -3.91
CA ASP A 188 -16.50 -4.74 -2.95
C ASP A 188 -17.39 -3.64 -3.56
N ARG A 189 -18.71 -3.86 -3.48
CA ARG A 189 -19.72 -2.95 -4.03
C ARG A 189 -19.63 -1.56 -3.44
N ARG A 190 -19.21 -1.41 -2.17
CA ARG A 190 -19.14 -0.10 -1.54
C ARG A 190 -18.05 0.74 -2.17
N THR A 191 -16.84 0.18 -2.27
CA THR A 191 -15.71 0.87 -2.88
C THR A 191 -15.94 1.06 -4.39
N LEU A 192 -16.52 0.06 -5.07
CA LEU A 192 -16.91 0.17 -6.47
C LEU A 192 -17.91 1.32 -6.71
N LEU A 193 -18.96 1.45 -5.87
CA LEU A 193 -19.92 2.55 -5.97
C LEU A 193 -19.24 3.91 -5.80
N GLN A 194 -18.33 4.05 -4.83
CA GLN A 194 -17.58 5.29 -4.63
C GLN A 194 -16.77 5.68 -5.88
N GLN A 195 -16.07 4.72 -6.49
CA GLN A 195 -15.28 4.99 -7.70
C GLN A 195 -16.16 5.24 -8.93
N LEU A 196 -17.25 4.50 -9.10
CA LEU A 196 -18.22 4.74 -10.18
C LEU A 196 -18.88 6.12 -10.06
N SER A 197 -19.21 6.59 -8.85
CA SER A 197 -19.70 7.95 -8.63
C SER A 197 -18.64 9.01 -8.93
N SER A 198 -17.36 8.74 -8.62
CA SER A 198 -16.24 9.62 -8.99
C SER A 198 -16.10 9.73 -10.52
N LEU A 199 -16.25 8.61 -11.23
CA LEU A 199 -16.22 8.53 -12.69
C LEU A 199 -17.41 9.26 -13.33
N GLU A 200 -18.63 9.06 -12.80
CA GLU A 200 -19.85 9.76 -13.24
C GLU A 200 -19.73 11.28 -13.07
N ASN A 201 -19.21 11.74 -11.92
CA ASN A 201 -18.96 13.16 -11.68
C ASN A 201 -17.90 13.73 -12.64
N SER A 202 -16.84 12.98 -12.93
CA SER A 202 -15.81 13.39 -13.88
C SER A 202 -16.37 13.55 -15.30
N LEU A 203 -17.28 12.68 -15.72
CA LEU A 203 -17.99 12.81 -17.01
C LEU A 203 -18.96 13.99 -17.03
N LEU A 204 -19.64 14.27 -15.92
CA LEU A 204 -20.51 15.45 -15.81
C LEU A 204 -19.69 16.72 -16.02
N PHE A 205 -18.57 16.86 -15.30
CA PHE A 205 -17.67 18.01 -15.46
C PHE A 205 -17.10 18.08 -16.88
N LEU A 206 -16.69 16.95 -17.47
CA LEU A 206 -16.19 16.93 -18.84
C LEU A 206 -17.25 17.45 -19.81
N THR A 207 -18.49 17.00 -19.68
CA THR A 207 -19.60 17.41 -20.54
C THR A 207 -19.91 18.90 -20.39
N ASP A 208 -19.84 19.44 -19.17
CA ASP A 208 -20.03 20.86 -18.91
C ASP A 208 -18.91 21.71 -19.50
N GLU A 209 -17.64 21.29 -19.37
CA GLU A 209 -16.50 21.98 -19.98
C GLU A 209 -16.55 21.93 -21.51
N LEU A 210 -16.91 20.79 -22.09
CA LEU A 210 -17.12 20.63 -23.53
C LEU A 210 -18.25 21.55 -24.05
N ALA A 211 -19.31 21.76 -23.26
CA ALA A 211 -20.42 22.64 -23.64
C ALA A 211 -20.07 24.13 -23.56
N ARG A 212 -19.04 24.50 -22.80
CA ARG A 212 -18.56 25.89 -22.68
C ARG A 212 -17.59 26.27 -23.79
N ASP A 213 -16.93 25.28 -24.40
CA ASP A 213 -15.96 25.52 -25.47
C ASP A 213 -16.66 25.60 -26.85
N PRO A 214 -16.67 26.77 -27.51
CA PRO A 214 -17.35 26.95 -28.79
C PRO A 214 -16.68 26.19 -29.94
N ALA A 215 -15.44 25.71 -29.79
CA ALA A 215 -14.75 24.91 -30.80
C ALA A 215 -15.23 23.45 -30.82
N VAL A 216 -15.98 23.03 -29.80
CA VAL A 216 -16.42 21.64 -29.64
C VAL A 216 -17.75 21.41 -30.34
N SER A 217 -17.80 20.36 -31.16
CA SER A 217 -19.04 20.00 -31.85
C SER A 217 -20.12 19.48 -30.90
N THR A 218 -21.38 19.76 -31.22
CA THR A 218 -22.54 19.23 -30.47
C THR A 218 -22.59 17.70 -30.45
N GLN A 219 -21.96 17.04 -31.42
CA GLN A 219 -21.83 15.59 -31.47
C GLN A 219 -20.93 15.04 -30.36
N ILE A 220 -19.80 15.71 -30.06
CA ILE A 220 -18.89 15.31 -28.97
C ILE A 220 -19.60 15.44 -27.62
N ILE A 221 -20.33 16.55 -27.41
CA ILE A 221 -21.13 16.78 -26.20
C ILE A 221 -22.22 15.70 -26.04
N SER A 222 -22.91 15.35 -27.13
CA SER A 222 -23.92 14.29 -27.14
C SER A 222 -23.33 12.92 -26.80
N SER A 223 -22.14 12.59 -27.33
CA SER A 223 -21.41 11.36 -26.99
C SER A 223 -20.99 11.34 -25.52
N GLY A 224 -20.53 12.47 -24.96
CA GLY A 224 -20.24 12.62 -23.53
C GLY A 224 -21.45 12.34 -22.64
N ARG A 225 -22.63 12.90 -22.99
CA ARG A 225 -23.89 12.62 -22.28
C ARG A 225 -24.32 11.15 -22.36
N LYS A 226 -24.11 10.50 -23.51
CA LYS A 226 -24.39 9.06 -23.65
C LYS A 226 -23.48 8.21 -22.76
N LEU A 227 -22.20 8.57 -22.63
CA LEU A 227 -21.28 7.92 -21.70
C LEU A 227 -21.74 8.10 -20.25
N GLN A 228 -22.15 9.31 -19.88
CA GLN A 228 -22.69 9.59 -18.55
C GLN A 228 -23.92 8.71 -18.24
N GLN A 229 -24.85 8.57 -19.19
CA GLN A 229 -26.02 7.70 -19.01
C GLN A 229 -25.65 6.22 -18.85
N ARG A 230 -24.65 5.74 -19.60
CA ARG A 230 -24.16 4.36 -19.46
C ARG A 230 -23.55 4.10 -18.09
N ILE A 231 -22.71 5.01 -17.60
CA ILE A 231 -22.10 4.79 -16.28
C ILE A 231 -23.13 4.86 -15.15
N SER A 232 -24.12 5.76 -15.26
CA SER A 232 -25.23 5.83 -14.29
C SER A 232 -26.03 4.53 -14.23
N ARG A 233 -26.18 3.84 -15.38
CA ARG A 233 -26.78 2.51 -15.44
C ARG A 233 -25.93 1.45 -14.75
N VAL A 234 -24.60 1.48 -14.91
CA VAL A 234 -23.69 0.60 -14.16
C VAL A 234 -23.81 0.84 -12.66
N VAL A 235 -23.82 2.11 -12.22
CA VAL A 235 -24.06 2.47 -10.80
C VAL A 235 -25.35 1.83 -10.29
N THR A 236 -26.44 1.96 -11.05
CA THR A 236 -27.75 1.38 -10.69
C THR A 236 -27.68 -0.14 -10.58
N MET A 237 -27.02 -0.82 -11.52
CA MET A 237 -26.82 -2.28 -11.47
C MET A 237 -26.00 -2.74 -10.25
N VAL A 238 -25.02 -1.95 -9.82
CA VAL A 238 -24.25 -2.24 -8.60
C VAL A 238 -25.10 -2.06 -7.35
N VAL A 239 -25.93 -1.01 -7.28
CA VAL A 239 -26.89 -0.77 -6.18
C VAL A 239 -27.95 -1.86 -6.11
N ASP A 240 -28.51 -2.27 -7.25
CA ASP A 240 -29.56 -3.29 -7.36
C ASP A 240 -29.04 -4.73 -7.25
N GLU A 241 -27.79 -4.90 -6.83
CA GLU A 241 -27.16 -6.19 -6.58
C GLU A 241 -27.11 -7.15 -7.77
N TYR A 242 -26.96 -6.64 -9.00
CA TYR A 242 -26.86 -7.47 -10.20
C TYR A 242 -25.62 -8.40 -10.16
N ASP A 243 -25.69 -9.50 -10.93
CA ASP A 243 -24.59 -10.45 -11.07
C ASP A 243 -23.34 -9.79 -11.68
N TYR A 244 -22.16 -10.23 -11.24
CA TYR A 244 -20.85 -9.73 -11.68
C TYR A 244 -20.73 -9.65 -13.21
N GLU A 245 -21.06 -10.73 -13.93
CA GLU A 245 -20.94 -10.77 -15.39
C GLU A 245 -21.79 -9.70 -16.08
N ARG A 246 -22.97 -9.39 -15.53
CA ARG A 246 -23.83 -8.33 -16.08
C ARG A 246 -23.22 -6.96 -15.86
N ILE A 247 -22.68 -6.70 -14.67
CA ILE A 247 -22.01 -5.43 -14.33
C ILE A 247 -20.81 -5.22 -15.25
N VAL A 248 -19.94 -6.24 -15.38
CA VAL A 248 -18.76 -6.19 -16.24
C VAL A 248 -19.13 -6.00 -17.71
N ASN A 249 -20.15 -6.69 -18.21
CA ASN A 249 -20.58 -6.54 -19.60
C ASN A 249 -21.09 -5.11 -19.90
N GLU A 250 -21.88 -4.52 -19.00
CA GLU A 250 -22.34 -3.14 -19.18
C GLU A 250 -21.16 -2.15 -19.08
N TYR A 251 -20.22 -2.39 -18.14
CA TYR A 251 -19.03 -1.57 -17.99
C TYR A 251 -18.10 -1.65 -19.21
N ASN A 252 -17.86 -2.84 -19.77
CA ASN A 252 -17.11 -3.00 -21.02
C ASN A 252 -17.75 -2.22 -22.17
N GLY A 253 -19.09 -2.16 -22.22
CA GLY A 253 -19.80 -1.33 -23.20
C GLY A 253 -19.59 0.17 -22.98
N PHE A 254 -19.42 0.61 -21.73
CA PHE A 254 -18.99 1.98 -21.40
C PHE A 254 -17.55 2.23 -21.85
N ASP A 255 -16.61 1.36 -21.48
CA ASP A 255 -15.19 1.51 -21.75
C ASP A 255 -14.88 1.57 -23.26
N GLN A 256 -15.50 0.68 -24.06
CA GLN A 256 -15.41 0.74 -25.53
C GLN A 256 -15.92 2.07 -26.11
N SER A 257 -16.99 2.61 -25.53
CA SER A 257 -17.55 3.89 -25.99
C SER A 257 -16.65 5.06 -25.59
N LEU A 258 -16.01 4.97 -24.41
CA LEU A 258 -15.04 5.94 -23.94
C LEU A 258 -13.82 5.95 -24.87
N ALA A 259 -13.22 4.78 -25.12
CA ALA A 259 -12.08 4.60 -26.02
C ALA A 259 -12.35 5.16 -27.43
N ALA A 260 -13.57 5.02 -27.96
CA ALA A 260 -13.95 5.58 -29.26
C ALA A 260 -14.07 7.12 -29.26
N LEU A 261 -14.40 7.73 -28.10
CA LEU A 261 -14.52 9.18 -27.95
C LEU A 261 -13.17 9.85 -27.67
N MET A 262 -12.22 9.12 -27.07
CA MET A 262 -10.93 9.66 -26.63
C MET A 262 -10.15 10.42 -27.71
N PRO A 263 -9.98 9.91 -28.95
CA PRO A 263 -9.23 10.63 -29.99
C PRO A 263 -9.83 12.00 -30.34
N GLN A 264 -11.15 12.15 -30.20
CA GLN A 264 -11.82 13.43 -30.44
C GLN A 264 -11.60 14.38 -29.27
N LEU A 265 -11.65 13.87 -28.04
CA LEU A 265 -11.39 14.66 -26.84
C LEU A 265 -9.95 15.17 -26.77
N THR A 266 -8.98 14.33 -27.14
CA THR A 266 -7.55 14.68 -27.14
C THR A 266 -7.17 15.66 -28.24
N SER A 267 -7.99 15.77 -29.30
CA SER A 267 -7.78 16.79 -30.34
C SER A 267 -8.13 18.21 -29.88
N ILE A 268 -8.89 18.34 -28.78
CA ILE A 268 -9.31 19.62 -28.21
C ILE A 268 -8.20 20.14 -27.30
N ARG A 269 -7.52 21.20 -27.73
CA ARG A 269 -6.48 21.88 -26.94
C ARG A 269 -7.09 22.81 -25.91
N ASN A 270 -7.46 22.25 -24.76
CA ASN A 270 -8.03 23.01 -23.65
C ASN A 270 -7.57 22.40 -22.31
N PRO A 271 -6.79 23.13 -21.50
CA PRO A 271 -6.23 22.63 -20.23
C PRO A 271 -7.28 22.13 -19.23
N TYR A 272 -8.49 22.71 -19.22
CA TYR A 272 -9.57 22.27 -18.33
C TYR A 272 -10.13 20.91 -18.75
N ILE A 273 -10.24 20.68 -20.06
CA ILE A 273 -10.67 19.41 -20.64
C ILE A 273 -9.60 18.34 -20.40
N GLU A 274 -8.33 18.65 -20.65
CA GLU A 274 -7.17 17.76 -20.42
C GLU A 274 -7.10 17.30 -18.96
N ARG A 275 -7.21 18.22 -18.01
CA ARG A 275 -7.23 17.88 -16.57
C ARG A 275 -8.42 16.99 -16.21
N THR A 276 -9.57 17.21 -16.82
CA THR A 276 -10.77 16.43 -16.53
C THR A 276 -10.68 15.03 -17.14
N ILE A 277 -10.10 14.92 -18.34
CA ILE A 277 -9.73 13.64 -18.97
C ILE A 277 -8.78 12.86 -18.05
N GLN A 278 -7.76 13.50 -17.48
CA GLN A 278 -6.82 12.80 -16.61
C GLN A 278 -7.48 12.22 -15.34
N ARG A 279 -8.43 12.97 -14.75
CA ARG A 279 -9.23 12.48 -13.62
C ARG A 279 -10.15 11.32 -14.02
N LEU A 280 -10.72 11.41 -15.21
CA LEU A 280 -11.58 10.37 -15.77
C LEU A 280 -10.80 9.05 -15.90
N TYR A 281 -9.59 9.08 -16.47
CA TYR A 281 -8.73 7.91 -16.59
C TYR A 281 -8.35 7.32 -15.23
N THR A 282 -7.90 8.15 -14.30
CA THR A 282 -7.54 7.67 -12.95
C THR A 282 -8.72 6.96 -12.27
N ALA A 283 -9.95 7.48 -12.42
CA ALA A 283 -11.14 6.81 -11.90
C ALA A 283 -11.49 5.53 -12.69
N ASN A 284 -11.32 5.54 -14.01
CA ASN A 284 -11.55 4.39 -14.88
C ASN A 284 -10.63 3.20 -14.52
N ASP A 285 -9.35 3.46 -14.26
CA ASP A 285 -8.36 2.44 -13.90
C ASP A 285 -8.68 1.79 -12.55
N LEU A 286 -9.09 2.60 -11.57
CA LEU A 286 -9.51 2.10 -10.26
C LEU A 286 -10.76 1.22 -10.39
N VAL A 287 -11.70 1.57 -11.27
CA VAL A 287 -12.88 0.73 -11.50
C VAL A 287 -12.51 -0.56 -12.22
N HIS A 288 -11.59 -0.53 -13.20
CA HIS A 288 -11.09 -1.75 -13.83
C HIS A 288 -10.46 -2.70 -12.81
N GLU A 289 -9.66 -2.16 -11.90
CA GLU A 289 -9.03 -2.94 -10.84
C GLU A 289 -10.09 -3.60 -9.92
N LEU A 290 -11.10 -2.83 -9.50
CA LEU A 290 -12.20 -3.31 -8.64
C LEU A 290 -13.11 -4.32 -9.36
N LEU A 291 -13.20 -4.24 -10.68
CA LEU A 291 -13.92 -5.20 -11.53
C LEU A 291 -13.03 -6.35 -12.02
N TRP A 292 -11.78 -6.42 -11.56
CA TRP A 292 -10.80 -7.45 -11.93
C TRP A 292 -10.59 -7.59 -13.44
N MET A 293 -10.72 -6.48 -14.18
CA MET A 293 -10.50 -6.45 -15.61
C MET A 293 -9.03 -6.16 -15.91
N GLU A 294 -8.54 -6.66 -17.05
CA GLU A 294 -7.22 -6.31 -17.52
C GLU A 294 -7.21 -4.83 -17.95
N ASN A 295 -6.32 -4.03 -17.36
CA ASN A 295 -6.03 -2.70 -17.90
C ASN A 295 -5.28 -2.93 -19.21
N THR A 296 -5.97 -2.83 -20.34
CA THR A 296 -5.30 -2.69 -21.63
C THR A 296 -4.70 -1.31 -21.68
N THR A 297 -3.46 -1.18 -21.20
CA THR A 297 -2.63 0.02 -21.36
C THR A 297 -2.77 0.52 -22.79
N SER A 298 -3.51 1.62 -22.98
CA SER A 298 -3.81 2.08 -24.32
C SER A 298 -2.54 2.70 -24.88
N LYS A 299 -1.95 2.12 -25.93
CA LYS A 299 -0.76 2.71 -26.58
C LYS A 299 -0.98 4.17 -26.99
N ALA A 300 -2.22 4.53 -27.28
CA ALA A 300 -2.62 5.91 -27.57
C ALA A 300 -2.54 6.81 -26.33
N GLU A 301 -2.85 6.28 -25.15
CA GLU A 301 -2.74 6.99 -23.89
C GLU A 301 -1.29 7.14 -23.42
N LEU A 302 -0.50 6.06 -23.50
CA LEU A 302 0.95 6.16 -23.26
C LEU A 302 1.61 7.20 -24.17
N LYS A 303 1.22 7.22 -25.45
CA LYS A 303 1.69 8.25 -26.38
C LYS A 303 1.30 9.65 -25.92
N ARG A 304 0.03 9.88 -25.57
CA ARG A 304 -0.44 11.17 -25.04
C ARG A 304 0.36 11.62 -23.81
N MET A 305 0.63 10.72 -22.87
CA MET A 305 1.41 11.05 -21.67
C MET A 305 2.87 11.35 -22.02
N ALA A 306 3.45 10.63 -22.98
CA ALA A 306 4.80 10.92 -23.47
C ALA A 306 4.88 12.27 -24.19
N ASP A 307 3.85 12.63 -24.96
CA ASP A 307 3.73 13.94 -25.63
C ASP A 307 3.67 15.07 -24.59
N ALA A 308 2.87 14.90 -23.53
CA ALA A 308 2.77 15.86 -22.43
C ALA A 308 4.12 16.03 -21.71
N LEU A 309 4.77 14.93 -21.34
CA LEU A 309 6.09 14.95 -20.70
C LEU A 309 7.12 15.67 -21.58
N MET A 310 7.14 15.39 -22.88
CA MET A 310 8.03 16.07 -23.82
C MET A 310 7.77 17.58 -23.83
N GLN A 311 6.50 17.98 -23.91
CA GLN A 311 6.11 19.38 -23.92
C GLN A 311 6.51 20.11 -22.64
N ASP A 312 6.40 19.48 -21.47
CA ASP A 312 6.79 20.08 -20.20
C ASP A 312 8.30 20.19 -20.04
N VAL A 313 9.04 19.20 -20.55
CA VAL A 313 10.50 19.30 -20.68
C VAL A 313 10.89 20.45 -21.61
N ASP A 314 10.26 20.59 -22.79
CA ASP A 314 10.49 21.72 -23.71
C ASP A 314 10.18 23.06 -23.04
N GLN A 315 9.06 23.16 -22.33
CA GLN A 315 8.70 24.36 -21.58
C GLN A 315 9.73 24.69 -20.49
N PHE A 316 10.26 23.68 -19.81
CA PHE A 316 11.33 23.87 -18.85
C PHE A 316 12.55 24.51 -19.53
N TYR A 317 13.00 24.00 -20.67
CA TYR A 317 14.12 24.58 -21.40
C TYR A 317 13.88 26.03 -21.86
N LEU A 318 12.67 26.33 -22.32
CA LEU A 318 12.29 27.69 -22.75
C LEU A 318 12.27 28.68 -21.57
N ARG A 319 11.83 28.24 -20.39
CA ARG A 319 11.71 29.09 -19.19
C ARG A 319 13.01 29.17 -18.39
N THR A 320 13.89 28.18 -18.51
CA THR A 320 15.17 28.10 -17.80
C THR A 320 16.27 28.76 -18.62
N GLY A 321 16.19 30.09 -18.75
CA GLY A 321 17.22 30.86 -19.46
C GLY A 321 18.61 30.78 -18.78
N LEU A 322 19.66 31.16 -19.51
CA LEU A 322 21.06 31.23 -19.05
C LEU A 322 21.25 31.93 -17.69
N VAL A 323 20.36 32.85 -17.33
CA VAL A 323 20.37 33.59 -16.05
C VAL A 323 20.09 32.69 -14.85
N LEU A 324 19.26 31.65 -14.99
CA LEU A 324 18.99 30.69 -13.91
C LEU A 324 20.19 29.77 -13.66
N LEU A 325 20.96 29.45 -14.71
CA LEU A 325 22.17 28.64 -14.63
C LEU A 325 23.30 29.32 -13.83
N LEU A 326 23.31 30.66 -13.76
CA LEU A 326 24.28 31.42 -12.97
C LEU A 326 24.17 31.16 -11.45
N GLY A 327 23.01 30.66 -10.98
CA GLY A 327 22.78 30.35 -9.57
C GLY A 327 23.25 28.97 -9.13
N PHE A 328 23.66 28.10 -10.06
CA PHE A 328 24.07 26.73 -9.76
C PHE A 328 25.56 26.63 -9.47
N LYS A 329 25.93 25.76 -8.53
CA LYS A 329 27.34 25.48 -8.20
C LYS A 329 28.13 24.84 -9.34
N ASP A 330 27.46 24.08 -10.19
CA ASP A 330 28.06 23.39 -11.35
C ASP A 330 27.07 23.38 -12.54
N PRO A 331 27.03 24.45 -13.34
CA PRO A 331 26.10 24.59 -14.45
C PRO A 331 26.39 23.61 -15.60
N ALA A 332 27.65 23.20 -15.80
CA ALA A 332 28.02 22.25 -16.84
C ALA A 332 27.43 20.87 -16.57
N ARG A 333 27.51 20.40 -15.32
CA ARG A 333 26.89 19.15 -14.91
C ARG A 333 25.36 19.19 -14.99
N ALA A 334 24.74 20.29 -14.56
CA ALA A 334 23.29 20.46 -14.65
C ALA A 334 22.78 20.41 -16.10
N LEU A 335 23.51 21.06 -17.03
CA LEU A 335 23.20 21.00 -18.47
C LEU A 335 23.38 19.61 -19.06
N SER A 336 24.43 18.87 -18.68
CA SER A 336 24.62 17.48 -19.12
C SER A 336 23.45 16.62 -18.68
N THR A 337 23.08 16.66 -17.39
CA THR A 337 21.95 15.89 -16.85
C THR A 337 20.62 16.25 -17.53
N ALA A 338 20.42 17.52 -17.85
CA ALA A 338 19.25 17.95 -18.62
C ALA A 338 19.25 17.33 -20.03
N SER A 339 20.38 17.41 -20.74
CA SER A 339 20.51 16.84 -22.10
C SER A 339 20.31 15.33 -22.12
N ASP A 340 20.85 14.62 -21.12
CA ASP A 340 20.69 13.17 -20.99
C ASP A 340 19.21 12.83 -20.75
N PHE A 341 18.53 13.54 -19.84
CA PHE A 341 17.11 13.37 -19.59
C PHE A 341 16.26 13.65 -20.85
N TYR A 342 16.49 14.78 -21.53
CA TYR A 342 15.81 15.11 -22.78
C TYR A 342 15.96 13.99 -23.82
N GLY A 343 17.19 13.48 -24.01
CA GLY A 343 17.46 12.38 -24.93
C GLY A 343 16.69 11.09 -24.58
N THR A 344 16.58 10.76 -23.29
CA THR A 344 15.80 9.58 -22.86
C THR A 344 14.29 9.75 -23.09
N VAL A 345 13.73 10.94 -22.82
CA VAL A 345 12.32 11.25 -23.08
C VAL A 345 12.02 11.20 -24.58
N GLN A 346 12.91 11.75 -25.40
CA GLN A 346 12.79 11.68 -26.86
C GLN A 346 12.83 10.25 -27.39
N ASN A 347 13.78 9.44 -26.91
CA ASN A 347 13.85 8.04 -27.32
C ASN A 347 12.60 7.25 -26.90
N PHE A 348 12.07 7.50 -25.70
CA PHE A 348 10.84 6.87 -25.22
C PHE A 348 9.63 7.25 -26.09
N HIS A 349 9.47 8.54 -26.38
CA HIS A 349 8.44 9.06 -27.28
C HIS A 349 8.55 8.43 -28.68
N ASP A 350 9.74 8.38 -29.28
CA ASP A 350 9.97 7.80 -30.60
C ASP A 350 9.63 6.31 -30.67
N LEU A 351 9.91 5.54 -29.61
CA LEU A 351 9.57 4.12 -29.54
C LEU A 351 8.05 3.90 -29.48
N LEU A 352 7.33 4.78 -28.78
CA LEU A 352 5.87 4.78 -28.76
C LEU A 352 5.29 5.16 -30.13
N GLU A 353 5.86 6.15 -30.81
CA GLU A 353 5.44 6.53 -32.17
C GLU A 353 5.60 5.40 -33.19
N ARG A 354 6.70 4.64 -33.08
CA ARG A 354 6.99 3.50 -33.96
C ARG A 354 6.19 2.25 -33.62
N GLY A 355 5.40 2.27 -32.54
CA GLY A 355 4.59 1.14 -32.11
C GLY A 355 5.42 -0.09 -31.72
N GLU A 356 6.60 0.13 -31.14
CA GLU A 356 7.51 -0.95 -30.73
C GLU A 356 6.89 -1.88 -29.67
N ALA A 357 7.55 -3.02 -29.46
CA ALA A 357 7.12 -4.02 -28.49
C ALA A 357 7.17 -3.47 -27.06
N ASP A 358 6.17 -3.85 -26.25
CA ASP A 358 5.93 -3.27 -24.93
C ASP A 358 7.09 -3.48 -23.94
N ASN A 359 7.91 -4.51 -24.15
CA ASN A 359 9.12 -4.76 -23.37
C ASN A 359 10.20 -3.68 -23.62
N LYS A 360 10.40 -3.28 -24.87
CA LYS A 360 11.34 -2.20 -25.23
C LYS A 360 10.84 -0.83 -24.75
N VAL A 361 9.53 -0.61 -24.81
CA VAL A 361 8.91 0.61 -24.28
C VAL A 361 9.14 0.72 -22.77
N ALA A 362 8.90 -0.36 -22.03
CA ALA A 362 9.16 -0.41 -20.59
C ALA A 362 10.65 -0.25 -20.24
N GLU A 363 11.55 -0.90 -20.99
CA GLU A 363 12.99 -0.73 -20.83
C GLU A 363 13.44 0.72 -21.07
N SER A 364 12.96 1.33 -22.16
CA SER A 364 13.26 2.73 -22.46
C SER A 364 12.76 3.67 -21.37
N TYR A 365 11.58 3.41 -20.84
CA TYR A 365 11.02 4.18 -19.74
C TYR A 365 11.85 4.09 -18.46
N GLY A 366 12.48 2.93 -18.19
CA GLY A 366 13.42 2.79 -17.08
C GLY A 366 14.56 3.82 -17.11
N TYR A 367 15.07 4.18 -18.30
CA TYR A 367 16.06 5.25 -18.46
C TYR A 367 15.47 6.65 -18.22
N VAL A 368 14.23 6.89 -18.64
CA VAL A 368 13.49 8.15 -18.36
C VAL A 368 13.38 8.38 -16.85
N GLU A 369 13.06 7.34 -16.08
CA GLU A 369 12.94 7.45 -14.62
C GLU A 369 14.28 7.66 -13.91
N GLU A 370 15.34 7.03 -14.40
CA GLU A 370 16.67 7.20 -13.84
C GLU A 370 17.20 8.61 -14.08
N GLU A 371 17.19 9.07 -15.34
CA GLU A 371 17.68 10.39 -15.69
C GLU A 371 16.72 11.49 -15.21
N GLY A 372 15.41 11.24 -15.19
CA GLY A 372 14.42 12.16 -14.62
C GLY A 372 14.66 12.43 -13.14
N ARG A 373 14.96 11.40 -12.32
CA ARG A 373 15.33 11.60 -10.91
C ARG A 373 16.59 12.43 -10.74
N ARG A 374 17.60 12.20 -11.58
CA ARG A 374 18.85 12.98 -11.56
C ARG A 374 18.59 14.44 -11.95
N PHE A 375 17.76 14.64 -12.98
CA PHE A 375 17.32 15.95 -13.44
C PHE A 375 16.56 16.72 -12.35
N LEU A 376 15.51 16.14 -11.77
CA LEU A 376 14.74 16.74 -10.69
C LEU A 376 15.63 17.10 -9.49
N ALA A 377 16.57 16.21 -9.11
CA ALA A 377 17.51 16.47 -8.03
C ALA A 377 18.49 17.62 -8.34
N ALA A 378 18.96 17.72 -9.58
CA ALA A 378 19.86 18.78 -10.02
C ALA A 378 19.18 20.15 -10.00
N PHE A 379 17.91 20.23 -10.43
CA PHE A 379 17.18 21.49 -10.59
C PHE A 379 16.27 21.87 -9.42
N ARG A 380 16.07 20.99 -8.42
CA ARG A 380 15.28 21.25 -7.19
C ARG A 380 15.71 22.50 -6.41
N GLN A 381 16.97 22.92 -6.52
CA GLN A 381 17.51 24.11 -5.83
C GLN A 381 17.15 25.43 -6.53
N THR A 382 16.41 25.37 -7.64
CA THR A 382 15.94 26.55 -8.36
C THR A 382 15.02 27.40 -7.49
N LYS A 383 15.26 28.71 -7.47
CA LYS A 383 14.45 29.69 -6.72
C LYS A 383 13.27 30.26 -7.51
N SER A 384 13.19 29.98 -8.81
CA SER A 384 12.09 30.42 -9.66
C SER A 384 10.85 29.56 -9.42
N GLN A 385 9.78 30.17 -8.90
CA GLN A 385 8.49 29.47 -8.68
C GLN A 385 7.93 28.88 -9.98
N ALA A 386 8.11 29.58 -11.11
CA ALA A 386 7.65 29.09 -12.41
C ALA A 386 8.42 27.84 -12.87
N ALA A 387 9.71 27.73 -12.55
CA ALA A 387 10.50 26.54 -12.87
C ALA A 387 10.18 25.40 -11.88
N VAL A 388 9.91 25.70 -10.61
CA VAL A 388 9.48 24.70 -9.62
C VAL A 388 8.15 24.07 -10.03
N ALA A 389 7.19 24.86 -10.51
CA ALA A 389 5.91 24.32 -10.99
C ALA A 389 6.09 23.32 -12.15
N VAL A 390 6.90 23.67 -13.16
CA VAL A 390 7.17 22.78 -14.30
C VAL A 390 7.95 21.52 -13.87
N LEU A 391 8.89 21.64 -12.93
CA LEU A 391 9.57 20.45 -12.38
C LEU A 391 8.59 19.50 -11.68
N GLN A 392 7.54 20.04 -11.07
CA GLN A 392 6.52 19.26 -10.40
C GLN A 392 5.58 18.58 -11.41
N GLU A 393 5.22 19.27 -12.49
CA GLU A 393 4.49 18.69 -13.64
C GLU A 393 5.27 17.52 -14.26
N ILE A 394 6.58 17.69 -14.49
CA ILE A 394 7.47 16.62 -14.99
C ILE A 394 7.52 15.42 -14.01
N GLU A 395 7.58 15.67 -12.70
CA GLU A 395 7.58 14.61 -11.67
C GLU A 395 6.25 13.82 -11.69
N ASP A 396 5.12 14.52 -11.83
CA ASP A 396 3.78 13.94 -11.91
C ASP A 396 3.56 13.14 -13.20
N ASP A 397 4.08 13.63 -14.34
CA ASP A 397 4.01 12.95 -15.63
C ASP A 397 4.83 11.66 -15.65
N ILE A 398 6.05 11.70 -15.11
CA ILE A 398 6.86 10.49 -14.90
C ILE A 398 6.04 9.50 -14.06
N ALA A 399 5.55 9.89 -12.88
CA ALA A 399 4.78 9.00 -12.02
C ALA A 399 3.50 8.45 -12.69
N THR A 400 2.88 9.21 -13.59
CA THR A 400 1.67 8.80 -14.30
C THR A 400 1.97 7.77 -15.39
N ILE A 401 2.99 7.99 -16.23
CA ILE A 401 3.42 7.02 -17.24
C ILE A 401 3.83 5.69 -16.58
N ARG A 402 4.46 5.78 -15.41
CA ARG A 402 4.85 4.61 -14.60
C ARG A 402 3.66 3.71 -14.24
N ARG A 403 2.59 4.33 -13.74
CA ARG A 403 1.36 3.65 -13.35
C ARG A 403 0.73 2.99 -14.58
N GLU A 404 0.68 3.71 -15.69
CA GLU A 404 0.11 3.24 -16.95
C GLU A 404 0.87 2.04 -17.54
N LEU A 405 2.19 2.00 -17.40
CA LEU A 405 3.03 0.86 -17.79
C LEU A 405 2.93 -0.34 -16.83
N ASN A 406 2.13 -0.24 -15.76
CA ASN A 406 2.00 -1.24 -14.69
C ASN A 406 3.36 -1.63 -14.09
N LEU A 407 4.28 -0.68 -13.99
CA LEU A 407 5.62 -0.93 -13.46
C LEU A 407 5.64 -0.92 -11.92
N GLY A 408 4.50 -0.83 -11.22
CA GLY A 408 4.43 -0.78 -9.74
C GLY A 408 4.95 0.54 -9.15
N ASP A 409 4.86 0.73 -7.84
CA ASP A 409 5.32 1.96 -7.15
C ASP A 409 6.82 1.88 -6.84
N SER A 410 7.67 2.70 -7.48
CA SER A 410 9.06 2.95 -7.06
C SER A 410 9.21 4.22 -6.24
N ALA A 411 8.11 4.95 -6.01
CA ALA A 411 8.17 6.23 -5.32
C ALA A 411 8.68 6.00 -3.89
N PRO A 412 9.54 6.91 -3.36
CA PRO A 412 9.85 6.90 -1.93
C PRO A 412 8.55 6.92 -1.13
N VAL A 413 8.53 6.22 0.01
CA VAL A 413 7.41 6.11 0.95
C VAL A 413 6.54 7.36 0.90
N SER A 414 5.28 7.24 0.46
CA SER A 414 4.35 8.36 0.48
C SER A 414 4.24 8.86 1.91
N GLN A 415 4.87 10.00 2.18
CA GLN A 415 4.94 10.57 3.52
C GLN A 415 3.53 10.85 4.05
N GLN A 416 2.61 11.20 3.16
CA GLN A 416 1.20 11.37 3.47
C GLN A 416 0.55 10.06 3.94
N LYS A 417 0.82 8.94 3.25
CA LYS A 417 0.30 7.63 3.67
C LYS A 417 0.89 7.20 5.02
N LEU A 418 2.19 7.43 5.22
CA LEU A 418 2.86 7.14 6.48
C LEU A 418 2.30 7.97 7.65
N ARG A 419 1.99 9.26 7.43
CA ARG A 419 1.31 10.12 8.41
C ARG A 419 -0.04 9.57 8.81
N THR A 420 -0.87 9.20 7.84
CA THR A 420 -2.20 8.63 8.09
C THR A 420 -2.12 7.32 8.89
N VAL A 421 -1.21 6.42 8.53
CA VAL A 421 -1.01 5.14 9.25
C VAL A 421 -0.52 5.38 10.68
N ALA A 422 0.44 6.29 10.88
CA ALA A 422 0.96 6.61 12.21
C ALA A 422 -0.09 7.29 13.11
N ALA A 423 -0.91 8.18 12.56
CA ALA A 423 -2.03 8.80 13.26
C ALA A 423 -3.09 7.76 13.68
N SER A 424 -3.41 6.82 12.79
CA SER A 424 -4.34 5.71 13.09
C SER A 424 -3.81 4.83 14.23
N LEU A 425 -2.51 4.53 14.24
CA LEU A 425 -1.89 3.77 15.32
C LEU A 425 -1.95 4.50 16.66
N GLU A 426 -1.71 5.81 16.67
CA GLU A 426 -1.82 6.64 17.89
C GLU A 426 -3.24 6.61 18.46
N ASP A 427 -4.25 6.83 17.62
CA ASP A 427 -5.65 6.81 18.03
C ASP A 427 -6.07 5.44 18.60
N LEU A 428 -5.68 4.35 17.91
CA LEU A 428 -5.95 3.00 18.40
C LEU A 428 -5.22 2.68 19.71
N ALA A 429 -3.99 3.16 19.88
CA ALA A 429 -3.23 2.98 21.11
C ALA A 429 -3.84 3.75 22.28
N ASP A 430 -4.41 4.94 22.04
CA ASP A 430 -5.10 5.74 23.07
C ASP A 430 -6.38 5.03 23.53
N GLN A 431 -7.18 4.58 22.57
CA GLN A 431 -8.39 3.83 22.86
C GLN A 431 -8.10 2.50 23.57
N LEU A 432 -7.00 1.81 23.20
CA LEU A 432 -6.57 0.61 23.93
C LEU A 432 -6.16 0.92 25.38
N ASP A 433 -5.43 2.01 25.63
CA ASP A 433 -5.03 2.38 26.99
C ASP A 433 -6.25 2.63 27.89
N MET A 434 -7.30 3.23 27.33
CA MET A 434 -8.59 3.38 28.02
C MET A 434 -9.23 2.02 28.35
N ASP A 435 -9.32 1.12 27.36
CA ASP A 435 -9.91 -0.22 27.52
C ASP A 435 -9.13 -1.06 28.56
N ILE A 436 -7.79 -0.99 28.54
CA ILE A 436 -6.93 -1.69 29.50
C ILE A 436 -7.10 -1.12 30.91
N ARG A 437 -7.19 0.20 31.07
CA ARG A 437 -7.46 0.80 32.39
C ARG A 437 -8.80 0.34 32.95
N GLN A 438 -9.84 0.28 32.12
CA GLN A 438 -11.14 -0.23 32.51
C GLN A 438 -11.02 -1.68 32.99
N TRP A 439 -10.45 -2.56 32.17
CA TRP A 439 -10.24 -3.97 32.51
C TRP A 439 -9.47 -4.15 33.83
N LEU A 440 -8.33 -3.46 33.97
CA LEU A 440 -7.46 -3.55 35.14
C LEU A 440 -8.11 -3.00 36.42
N ASN A 441 -9.09 -2.10 36.29
CA ASN A 441 -9.87 -1.60 37.42
C ASN A 441 -10.92 -2.63 37.89
N SER A 442 -11.44 -3.44 36.96
CA SER A 442 -12.42 -4.49 37.20
C SER A 442 -11.82 -5.75 37.84
N GLU A 443 -10.77 -6.34 37.25
CA GLU A 443 -10.23 -7.66 37.68
C GLU A 443 -9.13 -7.56 38.75
N ARG A 444 -8.38 -6.44 38.76
CA ARG A 444 -7.24 -6.17 39.66
C ARG A 444 -6.22 -7.33 39.78
N PRO A 445 -5.66 -7.82 38.67
CA PRO A 445 -4.70 -8.92 38.70
C PRO A 445 -3.35 -8.53 39.34
N ALA A 446 -2.55 -9.52 39.77
CA ALA A 446 -1.24 -9.29 40.38
C ALA A 446 -0.25 -8.54 39.47
N TYR A 447 -0.39 -8.68 38.14
CA TYR A 447 0.41 -7.99 37.13
C TYR A 447 -0.19 -6.64 36.68
N ARG A 448 -1.17 -6.09 37.41
CA ARG A 448 -1.87 -4.85 37.04
C ARG A 448 -0.93 -3.67 36.77
N THR A 449 0.02 -3.43 37.66
CA THR A 449 0.97 -2.30 37.52
C THR A 449 1.85 -2.48 36.28
N GLU A 450 2.25 -3.71 36.00
CA GLU A 450 3.06 -4.06 34.83
C GLU A 450 2.26 -3.83 33.53
N ALA A 451 1.03 -4.34 33.45
CA ALA A 451 0.14 -4.14 32.29
C ALA A 451 -0.21 -2.67 32.05
N ALA A 452 -0.49 -1.90 33.11
CA ALA A 452 -0.73 -0.45 32.98
C ALA A 452 0.52 0.30 32.49
N THR A 453 1.71 -0.12 32.95
CA THR A 453 2.98 0.47 32.50
C THR A 453 3.27 0.10 31.04
N ALA A 454 3.03 -1.15 30.64
CA ALA A 454 3.20 -1.59 29.26
C ALA A 454 2.25 -0.86 28.31
N SER A 455 0.98 -0.70 28.71
CA SER A 455 -0.03 0.06 27.96
C SER A 455 0.37 1.51 27.72
N THR A 456 0.74 2.21 28.79
CA THR A 456 1.20 3.61 28.69
C THR A 456 2.52 3.76 27.92
N THR A 457 3.39 2.76 27.97
CA THR A 457 4.64 2.74 27.19
C THR A 457 4.35 2.61 25.70
N PHE A 458 3.47 1.68 25.32
CA PHE A 458 3.03 1.48 23.94
C PHE A 458 2.37 2.75 23.37
N LEU A 459 1.45 3.38 24.12
CA LEU A 459 0.83 4.64 23.72
C LEU A 459 1.87 5.76 23.49
N LYS A 460 2.78 5.96 24.43
CA LYS A 460 3.84 6.97 24.29
C LYS A 460 4.73 6.70 23.08
N ARG A 461 4.99 5.43 22.76
CA ARG A 461 5.77 5.03 21.59
C ARG A 461 5.04 5.33 20.28
N ALA A 462 3.74 5.03 20.21
CA ALA A 462 2.91 5.37 19.05
C ALA A 462 2.87 6.89 18.80
N GLN A 463 2.68 7.69 19.86
CA GLN A 463 2.75 9.17 19.79
C GLN A 463 4.13 9.68 19.32
N GLN A 464 5.21 9.06 19.80
CA GLN A 464 6.57 9.41 19.40
C GLN A 464 6.81 9.09 17.91
N LEU A 465 6.33 7.94 17.44
CA LEU A 465 6.40 7.57 16.03
C LEU A 465 5.66 8.58 15.15
N HIS A 466 4.41 8.93 15.48
CA HIS A 466 3.62 9.89 14.72
C HIS A 466 4.32 11.25 14.61
N ARG A 467 4.83 11.80 15.73
CA ARG A 467 5.60 13.05 15.71
C ARG A 467 6.87 12.99 14.83
N ARG A 468 7.51 11.82 14.75
CA ARG A 468 8.71 11.62 13.93
C ARG A 468 8.41 11.49 12.44
N VAL A 469 7.25 10.93 12.11
CA VAL A 469 6.73 10.89 10.75
C VAL A 469 6.37 12.31 10.28
N ASP A 470 5.84 13.16 11.16
CA ASP A 470 5.53 14.56 10.84
C ASP A 470 6.78 15.41 10.58
N THR A 471 7.86 15.17 11.32
CA THR A 471 9.07 16.00 11.33
C THR A 471 10.14 15.60 10.32
N GLU A 472 9.80 14.77 9.32
CA GLU A 472 10.72 14.31 8.25
C GLU A 472 12.00 13.62 8.78
N SER A 473 11.82 12.66 9.68
CA SER A 473 12.94 11.85 10.19
C SER A 473 13.56 10.97 9.11
N ARG A 474 14.86 10.67 9.22
CA ARG A 474 15.56 9.76 8.29
C ARG A 474 14.92 8.36 8.34
N PRO A 475 14.79 7.64 7.20
CA PRO A 475 14.13 6.32 7.14
C PRO A 475 14.69 5.28 8.13
N THR A 476 16.00 5.35 8.42
CA THR A 476 16.67 4.45 9.37
C THR A 476 16.30 4.70 10.83
N GLU A 477 15.94 5.93 11.20
CA GLU A 477 15.47 6.28 12.53
C GLU A 477 14.01 5.91 12.71
N LEU A 478 13.19 6.10 11.66
CA LEU A 478 11.81 5.61 11.60
C LEU A 478 11.73 4.10 11.78
N LEU A 479 12.57 3.33 11.07
CA LEU A 479 12.61 1.87 11.21
C LEU A 479 12.91 1.40 12.64
N ARG A 480 13.81 2.09 13.35
CA ARG A 480 14.11 1.78 14.76
C ARG A 480 12.95 2.06 15.70
N GLU A 481 12.19 3.12 15.44
CA GLU A 481 11.01 3.43 16.22
C GLU A 481 9.90 2.41 15.97
N VAL A 482 9.73 1.97 14.73
CA VAL A 482 8.79 0.89 14.40
C VAL A 482 9.18 -0.42 15.09
N ASP A 483 10.46 -0.79 15.11
CA ASP A 483 10.92 -1.95 15.90
C ASP A 483 10.51 -1.86 17.38
N ALA A 484 10.70 -0.68 17.97
CA ALA A 484 10.36 -0.44 19.36
C ALA A 484 8.84 -0.53 19.58
N VAL A 485 8.02 0.01 18.67
CA VAL A 485 6.56 -0.13 18.71
C VAL A 485 6.15 -1.61 18.67
N PHE A 486 6.73 -2.41 17.77
CA PHE A 486 6.43 -3.83 17.67
C PHE A 486 6.81 -4.61 18.93
N ALA A 487 7.95 -4.30 19.54
CA ALA A 487 8.39 -4.93 20.78
C ALA A 487 7.47 -4.57 21.97
N ASP A 488 7.13 -3.28 22.11
CA ASP A 488 6.22 -2.78 23.14
C ASP A 488 4.82 -3.41 22.97
N TRP A 489 4.36 -3.56 21.71
CA TRP A 489 3.11 -4.23 21.37
C TRP A 489 3.08 -5.70 21.76
N GLN A 490 4.12 -6.47 21.40
CA GLN A 490 4.20 -7.90 21.73
C GLN A 490 4.17 -8.13 23.24
N ASN A 491 4.87 -7.28 24.00
CA ASN A 491 4.87 -7.34 25.45
C ASN A 491 3.46 -7.12 26.01
N LEU A 492 2.79 -6.05 25.58
CA LEU A 492 1.42 -5.70 26.01
C LEU A 492 0.42 -6.80 25.65
N TYR A 493 0.51 -7.33 24.43
CA TYR A 493 -0.37 -8.39 23.93
C TYR A 493 -0.33 -9.64 24.80
N SER A 494 0.87 -10.08 25.18
CA SER A 494 1.06 -11.26 26.05
C SER A 494 0.40 -11.15 27.42
N MET A 495 0.19 -9.91 27.90
CA MET A 495 -0.51 -9.63 29.15
C MET A 495 -2.02 -9.61 28.93
N MET A 496 -2.49 -9.03 27.83
CA MET A 496 -3.91 -9.02 27.46
C MET A 496 -4.47 -10.43 27.28
N GLU A 497 -3.70 -11.37 26.74
CA GLU A 497 -4.11 -12.79 26.60
C GLU A 497 -4.57 -13.45 27.90
N ARG A 498 -4.14 -12.91 29.04
CA ARG A 498 -4.50 -13.40 30.38
C ARG A 498 -5.84 -12.87 30.87
N CYS A 499 -6.48 -11.95 30.13
CA CYS A 499 -7.80 -11.43 30.43
C CYS A 499 -8.86 -12.53 30.34
N ARG A 500 -9.65 -12.69 31.41
CA ARG A 500 -10.75 -13.65 31.52
C ARG A 500 -12.11 -13.00 31.79
N THR A 501 -12.17 -11.67 31.68
CA THR A 501 -13.38 -10.88 31.97
C THR A 501 -14.20 -10.60 30.71
N ALA A 502 -15.34 -9.93 30.89
CA ALA A 502 -16.15 -9.43 29.79
C ALA A 502 -15.41 -8.43 28.88
N ASP A 503 -14.36 -7.76 29.39
CA ASP A 503 -13.55 -6.81 28.61
C ASP A 503 -12.63 -7.50 27.57
N ARG A 504 -12.49 -8.84 27.67
CA ARG A 504 -11.66 -9.66 26.76
C ARG A 504 -12.04 -9.42 25.30
N SER A 505 -13.33 -9.24 25.01
CA SER A 505 -13.78 -9.04 23.64
C SER A 505 -13.35 -7.70 23.07
N THR A 506 -13.60 -6.62 23.80
CA THR A 506 -13.18 -5.27 23.40
C THR A 506 -11.66 -5.21 23.18
N LEU A 507 -10.88 -5.81 24.09
CA LEU A 507 -9.41 -5.87 23.97
C LEU A 507 -8.96 -6.66 22.73
N ALA A 508 -9.60 -7.80 22.44
CA ALA A 508 -9.29 -8.62 21.27
C ALA A 508 -9.58 -7.89 19.95
N TRP A 509 -10.71 -7.18 19.87
CA TRP A 509 -11.08 -6.38 18.71
C TRP A 509 -10.08 -5.23 18.48
N ARG A 510 -9.73 -4.51 19.55
CA ARG A 510 -8.73 -3.44 19.50
C ARG A 510 -7.37 -3.96 19.03
N ALA A 511 -6.95 -5.11 19.57
CA ALA A 511 -5.67 -5.70 19.25
C ALA A 511 -5.58 -6.16 17.78
N ARG A 512 -6.69 -6.58 17.19
CA ARG A 512 -6.75 -6.88 15.75
C ARG A 512 -6.50 -5.63 14.90
N LEU A 513 -7.20 -4.53 15.18
CA LEU A 513 -7.02 -3.29 14.43
C LEU A 513 -5.57 -2.77 14.52
N ILE A 514 -4.97 -2.87 15.71
CA ILE A 514 -3.56 -2.52 15.92
C ILE A 514 -2.64 -3.43 15.10
N ASN A 515 -2.88 -4.74 15.09
CA ASN A 515 -2.10 -5.67 14.25
C ASN A 515 -2.18 -5.30 12.76
N ASP A 516 -3.37 -4.98 12.25
CA ASP A 516 -3.58 -4.61 10.85
C ASP A 516 -2.79 -3.32 10.50
N VAL A 517 -2.84 -2.32 11.38
CA VAL A 517 -2.10 -1.05 11.21
C VAL A 517 -0.58 -1.25 11.34
N LEU A 518 -0.12 -2.10 12.24
CA LEU A 518 1.31 -2.41 12.39
C LEU A 518 1.86 -3.15 11.16
N VAL A 519 1.09 -4.06 10.56
CA VAL A 519 1.45 -4.70 9.30
C VAL A 519 1.57 -3.65 8.19
N ASP A 520 0.57 -2.77 8.04
CA ASP A 520 0.64 -1.70 7.03
C ASP A 520 1.88 -0.83 7.27
N LEU A 521 2.16 -0.44 8.51
CA LEU A 521 3.34 0.34 8.88
C LEU A 521 4.68 -0.33 8.54
N ASP A 522 4.87 -1.63 8.83
CA ASP A 522 6.10 -2.36 8.46
C ASP A 522 6.25 -2.42 6.93
N THR A 523 5.15 -2.65 6.22
CA THR A 523 5.16 -2.70 4.75
C THR A 523 5.46 -1.34 4.11
N GLN A 524 4.97 -0.24 4.71
CA GLN A 524 5.26 1.12 4.25
C GLN A 524 6.72 1.52 4.49
N LEU A 525 7.49 0.85 5.36
CA LEU A 525 8.83 1.30 5.75
C LEU A 525 9.98 0.37 5.34
N ARG A 526 9.73 -0.88 4.91
CA ARG A 526 10.78 -1.80 4.43
C ARG A 526 11.56 -1.19 3.24
N PRO A 527 12.89 -1.11 3.27
CA PRO A 527 13.69 -0.44 2.23
C PRO A 527 13.43 -1.00 0.84
#